data_AF-A0A7Y4VEB4-F1
#
_entry.id   AF-A0A7Y4VEB4-F1
#
_cell.length_a   1.000
_cell.length_b   1.000
_cell.length_c   1.000
_cell.angle_alpha   90.00
_cell.angle_beta   90.00
_cell.angle_gamma   90.00
#
_symmetry.space_group_name_H-M   'P 1'
#
loop_
_entity.id
_entity.type
_entity.pdbx_description
1 polymer ?
#
loop_
_entity_poly.entity_id
_entity_poly.type
_entity_poly.pdbx_seq_one_letter_code
_entity_poly.pdbx_strand_id
1 'polypeptide(L)'
;MKIQSLLLFSLITLLGSAQASFAAEATTVPTWHAQSLAQAVANMLIFAGAGMVAAIAGFKLFDLCTPGNLAKEILENKNTAAAIVSAAVILGVCIIVAAAMFS
;
A
#
# COMPACT_ATOMS: atom_id res chain seq x y z
N MET A 1 41.65 -29.10 2.67
CA MET A 1 40.77 -28.71 3.79
C MET A 1 40.58 -27.18 3.97
N LYS A 2 41.49 -26.30 3.51
CA LYS A 2 41.37 -24.84 3.71
C LYS A 2 40.25 -24.12 2.91
N ILE A 3 39.78 -24.70 1.81
CA ILE A 3 38.73 -24.11 0.94
C ILE A 3 37.31 -24.27 1.50
N GLN A 4 37.02 -25.37 2.20
CA GLN A 4 35.72 -25.59 2.85
C GLN A 4 35.53 -24.63 4.06
N SER A 5 36.61 -24.35 4.80
CA SER A 5 36.61 -23.38 5.91
C SER A 5 36.37 -21.94 5.44
N LEU A 6 36.85 -21.59 4.24
CA LEU A 6 36.68 -20.26 3.63
C LEU A 6 35.24 -20.01 3.14
N LEU A 7 34.59 -21.03 2.59
CA LEU A 7 33.17 -20.94 2.22
C LEU A 7 32.25 -20.87 3.44
N LEU A 8 32.55 -21.61 4.52
CA LEU A 8 31.82 -21.51 5.77
C LEU A 8 31.95 -20.12 6.41
N PHE A 9 33.14 -19.52 6.38
CA PHE A 9 33.37 -18.19 6.95
C PHE A 9 32.61 -17.09 6.19
N SER A 10 32.58 -17.18 4.85
CA SER A 10 31.80 -16.28 3.99
C SER A 10 30.29 -16.43 4.22
N LEU A 11 29.81 -17.67 4.39
CA LEU A 11 28.40 -17.96 4.66
C LEU A 11 27.97 -17.47 6.05
N ILE A 12 28.84 -17.58 7.07
CA ILE A 12 28.61 -17.05 8.42
C ILE A 12 28.56 -15.51 8.40
N THR A 13 29.41 -14.83 7.63
CA THR A 13 29.33 -13.37 7.47
C THR A 13 28.08 -12.91 6.71
N LEU A 14 27.58 -13.70 5.76
CA LEU A 14 26.33 -13.43 5.03
C LEU A 14 25.07 -13.67 5.88
N LEU A 15 25.12 -14.64 6.81
CA LEU A 15 24.04 -14.88 7.78
C LEU A 15 24.07 -13.85 8.91
N GLY A 16 25.28 -13.41 9.33
CA GLY A 16 25.47 -12.35 10.32
C GLY A 16 24.95 -10.98 9.87
N SER A 17 25.07 -10.63 8.59
CA SER A 17 24.46 -9.40 8.05
C SER A 17 22.93 -9.49 7.96
N ALA A 18 22.34 -10.69 7.90
CA ALA A 18 20.89 -10.87 8.01
C ALA A 18 20.38 -10.63 9.44
N GLN A 19 21.18 -10.93 10.46
CA GLN A 19 20.85 -10.69 11.87
C GLN A 19 21.13 -9.23 12.30
N ALA A 20 22.05 -8.54 11.62
CA ALA A 20 22.31 -7.12 11.85
C ALA A 20 21.12 -6.23 11.47
N SER A 21 20.29 -6.66 10.50
CA SER A 21 19.06 -5.94 10.12
C SER A 21 17.94 -6.00 11.16
N PHE A 22 17.99 -6.93 12.13
CA PHE A 22 16.97 -7.06 13.18
C PHE A 22 17.38 -6.40 14.50
N ALA A 23 18.67 -6.15 14.73
CA ALA A 23 19.19 -5.77 16.05
C ALA A 23 19.88 -4.40 16.12
N ALA A 24 19.99 -3.66 15.01
CA ALA A 24 20.71 -2.39 14.96
C ALA A 24 19.83 -1.20 14.56
N GLU A 25 18.75 -0.97 15.29
CA GLU A 25 18.06 0.33 15.26
C GLU A 25 17.75 0.83 16.68
N ALA A 26 18.78 0.85 17.53
CA ALA A 26 18.80 1.56 18.81
C ALA A 26 19.50 2.92 18.65
N THR A 27 19.00 3.73 17.71
CA THR A 27 19.50 5.08 17.45
C THR A 27 18.34 6.07 17.48
N THR A 28 18.36 6.90 18.52
CA THR A 28 17.36 7.93 18.87
C THR A 28 17.39 9.13 17.92
N VAL A 29 17.09 8.88 16.65
CA VAL A 29 16.60 9.89 15.71
C VAL A 29 15.07 9.91 15.83
N PRO A 30 14.37 11.06 15.69
CA PRO A 30 12.91 11.07 15.60
C PRO A 30 12.53 10.39 14.29
N THR A 31 12.42 9.06 14.32
CA THR A 31 12.17 8.23 13.15
C THR A 31 10.69 7.98 13.02
N TRP A 32 10.18 8.15 11.82
CA TRP A 32 8.81 7.84 11.42
C TRP A 32 8.58 6.32 11.29
N HIS A 33 9.36 5.51 12.02
CA HIS A 33 9.42 4.07 11.88
C HIS A 33 9.03 3.39 13.19
N ALA A 34 8.15 2.39 13.07
CA ALA A 34 7.63 1.65 14.21
C ALA A 34 8.73 0.80 14.84
N GLN A 35 9.04 1.08 16.11
CA GLN A 35 10.02 0.33 16.91
C GLN A 35 9.42 -0.98 17.47
N SER A 36 8.10 -1.15 17.36
CA SER A 36 7.36 -2.31 17.84
C SER A 36 6.32 -2.77 16.82
N LEU A 37 6.01 -4.08 16.84
CA LEU A 37 5.01 -4.68 15.95
C LEU A 37 3.64 -3.99 16.10
N ALA A 38 3.26 -3.65 17.34
CA ALA A 38 2.00 -2.95 17.63
C ALA A 38 1.92 -1.58 16.95
N GLN A 39 3.02 -0.82 16.97
CA GLN A 39 3.09 0.47 16.32
C GLN A 39 3.08 0.34 14.79
N ALA A 40 3.65 -0.73 14.23
CA ALA A 40 3.60 -1.00 12.79
C ALA A 40 2.16 -1.28 12.33
N VAL A 41 1.41 -2.09 13.10
CA VAL A 41 -0.01 -2.36 12.83
C VAL A 41 -0.86 -1.10 12.97
N ALA A 42 -0.59 -0.27 13.98
CA ALA A 42 -1.29 1.00 14.15
C ALA A 42 -1.06 1.94 12.95
N ASN A 43 0.19 2.09 12.51
CA ASN A 43 0.52 2.90 11.33
C ASN A 43 -0.14 2.34 10.06
N MET A 44 -0.09 1.02 9.85
CA MET A 44 -0.78 0.36 8.72
C MET A 44 -2.27 0.70 8.70
N LEU A 45 -2.95 0.61 9.84
CA LEU A 45 -4.39 0.91 9.94
C LEU A 45 -4.68 2.37 9.61
N ILE A 46 -3.85 3.30 10.09
CA ILE A 46 -4.00 4.73 9.83
C ILE A 46 -3.84 5.01 8.33
N PHE A 47 -2.79 4.49 7.70
CA PHE A 47 -2.55 4.67 6.28
C PHE A 47 -3.61 3.96 5.41
N ALA A 48 -3.99 2.72 5.76
CA ALA A 48 -5.08 2.02 5.07
C ALA A 48 -6.41 2.79 5.17
N GLY A 49 -6.71 3.36 6.35
CA GLY A 49 -7.88 4.21 6.55
C GLY A 49 -7.82 5.49 5.73
N ALA A 50 -6.67 6.17 5.72
CA ALA A 50 -6.46 7.38 4.92
C ALA A 50 -6.64 7.11 3.42
N GLY A 51 -6.10 6.00 2.91
CA GLY A 51 -6.28 5.57 1.53
C GLY A 51 -7.74 5.28 1.19
N MET A 52 -8.47 4.61 2.09
CA MET A 52 -9.90 4.35 1.89
C MET A 52 -10.72 5.65 1.81
N VAL A 53 -10.46 6.60 2.70
CA VAL A 53 -11.12 7.91 2.67
C VAL A 53 -10.79 8.67 1.38
N ALA A 54 -9.53 8.66 0.94
CA ALA A 54 -9.11 9.27 -0.30
C ALA A 54 -9.79 8.62 -1.53
N ALA A 55 -9.91 7.30 -1.56
CA ALA A 55 -10.58 6.57 -2.63
C ALA A 55 -12.08 6.91 -2.72
N ILE A 56 -12.77 6.99 -1.57
CA ILE A 56 -14.17 7.39 -1.50
C ILE A 56 -14.33 8.84 -1.97
N ALA A 57 -13.46 9.74 -1.53
CA ALA A 57 -13.49 11.14 -1.94
C ALA A 57 -13.26 11.30 -3.45
N GLY A 58 -12.30 10.57 -4.01
CA GLY A 58 -12.04 10.56 -5.46
C GLY A 58 -13.23 10.04 -6.26
N PHE A 59 -13.88 8.96 -5.81
CA PHE A 59 -15.10 8.47 -6.44
C PHE A 59 -16.25 9.48 -6.37
N LYS A 60 -16.46 10.11 -5.20
CA LYS A 60 -17.49 11.14 -5.03
C LYS A 60 -17.27 12.35 -5.93
N LEU A 61 -16.02 12.78 -6.06
CA LEU A 61 -15.64 13.89 -6.94
C LEU A 61 -15.91 13.53 -8.41
N PHE A 62 -15.60 12.30 -8.80
CA PHE A 62 -15.88 11.81 -10.14
C PHE A 62 -17.38 11.73 -10.44
N ASP A 63 -18.18 11.23 -9.50
CA ASP A 63 -19.64 11.13 -9.62
C ASP A 63 -20.26 12.53 -9.78
N LEU A 64 -19.75 13.53 -9.05
CA LEU A 64 -20.17 14.92 -9.20
C LEU A 64 -19.78 15.52 -10.56
N CYS A 65 -18.57 15.21 -11.05
CA CYS A 65 -18.10 15.63 -12.36
C CYS A 65 -18.84 14.94 -13.52
N THR A 66 -19.52 13.82 -13.24
CA THR A 66 -20.28 13.05 -14.21
C THR A 66 -21.78 13.17 -13.90
N PRO A 67 -22.42 14.34 -14.12
CA PRO A 67 -23.84 14.56 -13.85
C PRO A 67 -24.77 13.88 -14.89
N GLY A 68 -24.37 12.75 -15.45
CA GLY A 68 -25.27 11.78 -16.03
C GLY A 68 -25.51 10.72 -14.96
N ASN A 69 -26.74 10.42 -14.58
CA ASN A 69 -27.03 9.46 -13.52
C ASN A 69 -26.60 8.04 -13.94
N LEU A 70 -25.31 7.71 -13.91
CA LEU A 70 -24.81 6.37 -14.22
C LEU A 70 -25.47 5.35 -13.29
N ALA A 71 -25.66 5.69 -12.01
CA ALA A 71 -26.39 4.85 -11.07
C ALA A 71 -27.83 4.54 -11.54
N LYS A 72 -28.53 5.53 -12.09
CA LYS A 72 -29.89 5.36 -12.62
C LYS A 72 -29.88 4.60 -13.95
N GLU A 73 -28.90 4.84 -14.82
CA GLU A 73 -28.70 4.11 -16.08
C GLU A 73 -28.35 2.61 -15.83
N ILE A 74 -27.57 2.34 -14.80
CA ILE A 74 -27.19 0.98 -14.38
C ILE A 74 -28.40 0.27 -13.74
N LEU A 75 -29.17 0.96 -12.90
CA LEU A 75 -30.31 0.36 -12.18
C LEU A 75 -31.59 0.25 -13.01
N GLU A 76 -31.95 1.28 -13.78
CA GLU A 76 -33.18 1.32 -14.58
C GLU A 76 -32.97 0.78 -16.00
N ASN A 77 -31.93 1.25 -16.71
CA ASN A 77 -31.68 0.84 -18.11
C ASN A 77 -30.80 -0.43 -18.22
N LYS A 78 -30.28 -0.97 -17.11
CA LYS A 78 -29.34 -2.11 -17.09
C LYS A 78 -28.19 -1.94 -18.08
N ASN A 79 -27.70 -0.72 -18.23
CA ASN A 79 -26.65 -0.42 -19.20
C ASN A 79 -25.29 -0.92 -18.70
N THR A 80 -24.84 -2.04 -19.24
CA THR A 80 -23.53 -2.64 -18.94
C THR A 80 -22.37 -1.70 -19.26
N ALA A 81 -22.51 -0.81 -20.26
CA ALA A 81 -21.45 0.14 -20.58
C ALA A 81 -21.23 1.14 -19.44
N ALA A 82 -22.31 1.66 -18.83
CA ALA A 82 -22.22 2.55 -17.67
C ALA A 82 -21.58 1.82 -16.47
N ALA A 83 -21.92 0.55 -16.27
CA ALA A 83 -21.31 -0.26 -15.21
C ALA A 83 -19.80 -0.44 -15.42
N ILE A 84 -19.36 -0.76 -16.64
CA ILE A 84 -17.93 -0.92 -16.98
C ILE A 84 -17.16 0.38 -16.77
N VAL A 85 -17.73 1.52 -17.18
CA VAL A 85 -17.12 2.83 -16.98
C VAL A 85 -16.97 3.14 -15.49
N SER A 86 -18.01 2.91 -14.68
CA SER A 86 -17.93 3.12 -13.22
C SER A 86 -16.87 2.23 -12.56
N ALA A 87 -16.75 0.96 -12.97
CA ALA A 87 -15.72 0.05 -12.48
C ALA A 87 -14.31 0.51 -12.85
N ALA A 88 -14.10 0.96 -14.09
CA ALA A 88 -12.81 1.47 -14.56
C ALA A 88 -12.38 2.73 -13.78
N VAL A 89 -13.32 3.62 -13.47
CA VAL A 89 -13.07 4.82 -12.68
C VAL A 89 -12.66 4.47 -11.25
N ILE A 90 -13.42 3.59 -10.58
CA ILE A 90 -13.10 3.14 -9.22
C ILE A 90 -11.71 2.52 -9.19
N LEU A 91 -11.39 1.65 -10.16
CA LEU A 91 -10.05 1.06 -10.27
C LEU A 91 -8.97 2.12 -10.47
N GLY A 92 -9.20 3.11 -11.34
CA GLY A 92 -8.26 4.21 -11.58
C GLY A 92 -7.97 5.02 -10.32
N VAL A 93 -9.01 5.40 -9.57
CA VAL A 93 -8.86 6.13 -8.30
C VAL A 93 -8.09 5.29 -7.28
N CYS A 94 -8.42 4.00 -7.14
CA CYS A 94 -7.69 3.10 -6.25
C CYS A 94 -6.20 3.00 -6.59
N ILE A 95 -5.85 2.93 -7.89
CA ILE A 95 -4.45 2.88 -8.35
C ILE A 95 -3.72 4.18 -8.04
N ILE A 96 -4.33 5.34 -8.30
CA ILE A 96 -3.71 6.66 -8.02
C ILE A 96 -3.44 6.80 -6.53
N VAL A 97 -4.40 6.44 -5.68
CA VAL A 97 -4.23 6.47 -4.23
C VAL A 97 -3.13 5.51 -3.80
N ALA A 98 -3.12 4.28 -4.31
CA ALA A 98 -2.06 3.31 -4.01
C ALA A 98 -0.66 3.83 -4.40
N ALA A 99 -0.53 4.46 -5.58
CA ALA A 99 0.72 5.05 -6.04
C ALA A 99 1.16 6.24 -5.18
N ALA A 100 0.23 7.08 -4.75
CA ALA A 100 0.51 8.21 -3.88
C ALA A 100 0.97 7.79 -2.48
N MET A 101 0.48 6.66 -1.98
CA MET A 101 0.85 6.12 -0.66
C MET A 101 2.08 5.22 -0.67
N PHE A 102 2.46 4.73 -1.85
CA PHE A 102 3.68 3.94 -2.03
C PHE A 102 4.96 4.80 -2.00
N SER A 103 4.82 6.11 -2.24
CA SER A 103 5.93 7.08 -2.21
C SER A 103 6.24 7.59 -0.81
#